data_AF-A0A0C2ICM3-F1
#
_entry.id   AF-A0A0C2ICM3-F1
#
_cell.length_a   1.000
_cell.length_b   1.000
_cell.length_c   1.000
_cell.angle_alpha   90.00
_cell.angle_beta   90.00
_cell.angle_gamma   90.00
#
_symmetry.space_group_name_H-M   'P 1'
#
loop_
_entity.id
_entity.type
_entity.pdbx_description
1 polymer ?
#
loop_
_entity_poly.entity_id
_entity_poly.type
_entity_poly.pdbx_seq_one_letter_code
_entity_poly.pdbx_strand_id
1 'polypeptide(L)'
;MSVHTQDYDVKYELVSDYKIFEGHILVMQPIARVTYKLYIIDARKKTHEMAHFPSLLKINDVKFFEYAFGNYYIVLVHQDLTTCLWTTTSTPFHFVRKICYNEPISGSMKSNIHIDKGFEGQIYMNLPSIGNILTTHRTTDDGRFWDIVKFKDLNSENDAPVKFNFEFHDPHSVPIHFGFIDIQYKKLKDGLQPFLTTDGGHSWNPMPITAIRPILLNYETVILSINRDLSAINYSYDKGTTWLTHKLFTKSHSLYHFGRLSDTDLKVLIVTRGSEDDELRFSILDFSNIFSLYAFYHRFRVQNE
;
A
#
# COMPACT_ATOMS: atom_id res chain seq x y z
N MET A 1 1.54 -39.38 26.44
CA MET A 1 0.91 -38.06 26.55
C MET A 1 0.05 -37.85 25.32
N SER A 2 -1.27 -38.03 25.45
CA SER A 2 -2.21 -37.78 24.36
C SER A 2 -2.42 -36.28 24.23
N VAL A 3 -2.13 -35.73 23.06
CA VAL A 3 -2.47 -34.34 22.73
C VAL A 3 -3.99 -34.30 22.58
N HIS A 4 -4.68 -33.74 23.57
CA HIS A 4 -6.07 -33.35 23.38
C HIS A 4 -6.09 -32.20 22.37
N THR A 5 -6.45 -32.50 21.12
CA THR A 5 -6.97 -31.50 20.20
C THR A 5 -8.27 -31.00 20.79
N GLN A 6 -8.25 -29.83 21.43
CA GLN A 6 -9.47 -29.08 21.69
C GLN A 6 -10.11 -28.80 20.34
N ASP A 7 -11.21 -29.48 20.09
CA ASP A 7 -12.09 -29.23 18.97
C ASP A 7 -12.70 -27.84 19.23
N TYR A 8 -12.20 -26.82 18.53
CA TYR A 8 -12.80 -25.49 18.57
C TYR A 8 -14.10 -25.59 17.78
N ASP A 9 -15.17 -26.00 18.46
CA ASP A 9 -16.50 -26.21 17.90
C ASP A 9 -17.17 -24.85 17.62
N VAL A 10 -16.62 -24.12 16.65
CA VAL A 10 -17.31 -23.00 16.03
C VAL A 10 -18.37 -23.63 15.15
N LYS A 11 -19.63 -23.54 15.58
CA LYS A 11 -20.75 -23.86 14.70
C LYS A 11 -20.78 -22.83 13.57
N TYR A 12 -20.05 -23.13 12.49
CA TYR A 12 -19.91 -22.30 11.29
C TYR A 12 -21.26 -21.99 10.62
N GLU A 13 -22.31 -22.73 10.99
CA GLU A 13 -23.70 -22.55 10.55
C GLU A 13 -24.29 -21.16 10.88
N LEU A 14 -23.64 -20.35 11.72
CA LEU A 14 -24.11 -19.00 12.11
C LEU A 14 -23.21 -17.86 11.60
N VAL A 15 -22.26 -18.12 10.71
CA VAL A 15 -21.40 -17.08 10.13
C VAL A 15 -22.13 -16.38 8.98
N SER A 16 -22.32 -15.06 9.07
CA SER A 16 -22.93 -14.30 7.97
C SER A 16 -21.92 -13.89 6.91
N ASP A 17 -20.68 -13.59 7.33
CA ASP A 17 -19.60 -13.16 6.44
C ASP A 17 -18.25 -13.33 7.16
N TYR A 18 -17.15 -13.21 6.42
CA TYR A 18 -15.80 -13.19 6.99
C TYR A 18 -14.84 -12.31 6.19
N LYS A 19 -13.73 -11.91 6.82
CA LYS A 19 -12.57 -11.32 6.12
C LYS A 19 -11.32 -12.12 6.42
N ILE A 20 -10.50 -12.32 5.41
CA ILE A 20 -9.23 -13.05 5.53
C ILE A 20 -8.07 -12.11 5.27
N PHE A 21 -7.07 -12.20 6.11
CA PHE A 21 -5.77 -11.59 5.89
C PHE A 21 -4.67 -12.57 6.28
N GLU A 22 -3.92 -13.07 5.30
CA GLU A 22 -2.92 -14.13 5.49
C GLU A 22 -3.50 -15.33 6.27
N GLY A 23 -2.95 -15.64 7.44
CA GLY A 23 -3.41 -16.71 8.33
C GLY A 23 -4.44 -16.27 9.38
N HIS A 24 -4.96 -15.05 9.29
CA HIS A 24 -5.92 -14.48 10.23
C HIS A 24 -7.29 -14.34 9.58
N ILE A 25 -8.34 -14.69 10.30
CA ILE A 25 -9.72 -14.66 9.79
C ILE A 25 -10.58 -13.90 10.80
N LEU A 26 -11.25 -12.86 10.35
CA LEU A 26 -12.30 -12.16 11.10
C LEU A 26 -13.65 -12.74 10.70
N VAL A 27 -14.31 -13.38 11.66
CA VAL A 27 -15.63 -13.99 11.49
C VAL A 27 -16.70 -13.04 12.00
N MET A 28 -17.74 -12.80 11.20
CA MET A 28 -18.88 -11.96 11.55
C MET A 28 -20.10 -12.85 11.85
N GLN A 29 -20.57 -12.82 13.09
CA GLN A 29 -21.76 -13.55 13.54
C GLN A 29 -22.90 -12.55 13.82
N PRO A 30 -24.05 -12.61 13.13
CA PRO A 30 -25.16 -11.72 13.38
C PRO A 30 -25.88 -12.07 14.69
N ILE A 31 -26.26 -11.08 15.48
CA ILE A 31 -27.03 -11.28 16.72
C ILE A 31 -28.50 -10.90 16.52
N ALA A 32 -28.77 -9.73 15.94
CA ALA A 32 -30.09 -9.21 15.58
C ALA A 32 -29.95 -7.90 14.79
N ARG A 33 -30.89 -7.63 13.86
CA ARG A 33 -31.11 -6.32 13.19
C ARG A 33 -29.81 -5.54 12.94
N VAL A 34 -28.94 -6.11 12.10
CA VAL A 34 -27.66 -5.54 11.63
C VAL A 34 -26.52 -5.36 12.64
N THR A 35 -26.55 -6.02 13.81
CA THR A 35 -25.38 -6.02 14.74
C THR A 35 -24.59 -7.32 14.68
N TYR A 36 -23.26 -7.23 14.61
CA TYR A 36 -22.33 -8.38 14.60
C TYR A 36 -21.61 -8.59 15.95
N LYS A 37 -21.43 -9.86 16.33
CA LYS A 37 -20.28 -10.31 17.14
C LYS A 37 -19.12 -10.61 16.20
N LEU A 38 -17.94 -10.17 16.57
CA LEU A 38 -16.73 -10.40 15.81
C LEU A 38 -15.83 -11.39 16.56
N TYR A 39 -15.32 -12.38 15.84
CA TYR A 39 -14.34 -13.32 16.35
C TYR A 39 -13.13 -13.34 15.44
N ILE A 40 -11.95 -13.55 16.02
CA ILE A 40 -10.70 -13.65 15.27
C ILE A 40 -10.15 -15.06 15.44
N ILE A 41 -9.93 -15.71 14.31
CA ILE A 41 -9.23 -16.99 14.21
C ILE A 41 -7.80 -16.69 13.75
N ASP A 42 -6.81 -17.06 14.56
CA ASP A 42 -5.41 -17.08 14.18
C ASP A 42 -5.03 -18.53 13.86
N ALA A 43 -4.92 -18.86 12.58
CA ALA A 43 -4.65 -20.23 12.14
C ALA A 43 -3.26 -20.71 12.55
N ARG A 44 -2.30 -19.79 12.72
CA ARG A 44 -0.92 -20.13 13.11
C ARG A 44 -0.86 -20.47 14.60
N LYS A 45 -1.52 -19.67 15.43
CA LYS A 45 -1.60 -19.90 16.88
C LYS A 45 -2.68 -20.90 17.28
N LYS A 46 -3.56 -21.27 16.35
CA LYS A 46 -4.75 -22.12 16.59
C LYS A 46 -5.62 -21.55 17.71
N THR A 47 -5.81 -20.24 17.70
CA THR A 47 -6.67 -19.54 18.67
C THR A 47 -7.93 -19.05 17.99
N HIS A 48 -9.03 -19.06 18.73
CA HIS A 48 -10.30 -18.51 18.31
C HIS A 48 -10.88 -17.69 19.46
N GLU A 49 -10.83 -16.37 19.32
CA GLU A 49 -11.12 -15.44 20.40
C GLU A 49 -12.12 -14.37 19.96
N MET A 50 -12.95 -13.90 20.89
CA MET A 50 -13.89 -12.82 20.64
C MET A 50 -13.15 -11.49 20.56
N ALA A 51 -13.50 -10.65 19.59
CA ALA A 51 -13.03 -9.27 19.54
C ALA A 51 -13.89 -8.40 20.46
N HIS A 52 -13.24 -7.77 21.44
CA HIS A 52 -13.88 -6.97 22.48
C HIS A 52 -13.84 -5.48 22.11
N PHE A 53 -15.02 -4.87 22.05
CA PHE A 53 -15.23 -3.44 21.79
C PHE A 53 -15.98 -2.80 22.97
N PRO A 54 -16.02 -1.45 23.08
CA PRO A 54 -16.89 -0.78 24.04
C PRO A 54 -18.34 -1.26 23.95
N SER A 55 -18.98 -1.48 25.10
CA SER A 55 -20.25 -2.23 25.24
C SER A 55 -21.45 -1.65 24.47
N LEU A 56 -21.43 -0.36 24.14
CA LEU A 56 -22.50 0.32 23.42
C LEU A 56 -22.30 0.36 21.90
N LEU A 57 -21.20 -0.20 21.39
CA LEU A 57 -20.91 -0.22 19.96
C LEU A 57 -21.89 -1.13 19.22
N LYS A 58 -22.60 -0.56 18.25
CA LYS A 58 -23.45 -1.31 17.31
C LYS A 58 -22.82 -1.28 15.93
N ILE A 59 -22.33 -2.45 15.51
CA ILE A 59 -21.57 -2.61 14.26
C ILE A 59 -22.54 -2.92 13.13
N ASN A 60 -22.68 -2.01 12.17
CA ASN A 60 -23.52 -2.18 10.99
C ASN A 60 -22.79 -2.88 9.83
N ASP A 61 -21.49 -2.63 9.66
CA ASP A 61 -20.68 -3.24 8.61
C ASP A 61 -19.20 -3.29 9.00
N VAL A 62 -18.45 -4.22 8.38
CA VAL A 62 -17.00 -4.34 8.49
C VAL A 62 -16.40 -4.07 7.11
N LYS A 63 -15.59 -3.03 6.99
CA LYS A 63 -15.04 -2.58 5.71
C LYS A 63 -13.60 -3.04 5.46
N PHE A 64 -12.85 -3.30 6.52
CA PHE A 64 -11.43 -3.61 6.45
C PHE A 64 -11.01 -4.53 7.59
N PHE A 65 -10.07 -5.43 7.32
CA PHE A 65 -9.43 -6.30 8.30
C PHE A 65 -8.01 -6.61 7.85
N GLU A 66 -7.03 -6.27 8.68
CA GLU A 66 -5.61 -6.55 8.44
C GLU A 66 -4.90 -6.84 9.77
N TYR A 67 -3.74 -7.50 9.70
CA TYR A 67 -2.88 -7.80 10.84
C TYR A 67 -1.44 -7.39 10.53
N ALA A 68 -0.85 -6.57 11.39
CA ALA A 68 0.54 -6.14 11.29
C ALA A 68 1.13 -5.86 12.67
N PHE A 69 2.41 -6.17 12.86
CA PHE A 69 3.16 -5.88 14.10
C PHE A 69 2.46 -6.33 15.40
N GLY A 70 1.81 -7.50 15.38
CA GLY A 70 1.10 -7.98 16.57
C GLY A 70 -0.31 -7.41 16.76
N ASN A 71 -0.72 -6.43 15.95
CA ASN A 71 -1.98 -5.71 16.07
C ASN A 71 -2.97 -6.05 14.96
N TYR A 72 -4.25 -6.12 15.32
CA TYR A 72 -5.35 -6.23 14.35
C TYR A 72 -5.91 -4.85 14.04
N TYR A 73 -6.07 -4.52 12.77
CA TYR A 73 -6.66 -3.27 12.31
C TYR A 73 -8.01 -3.55 11.65
N ILE A 74 -9.06 -2.88 12.12
CA ILE A 74 -10.44 -3.09 11.65
C ILE A 74 -11.10 -1.77 11.37
N VAL A 75 -11.70 -1.61 10.19
CA VAL A 75 -12.58 -0.46 9.90
C VAL A 75 -14.02 -0.92 10.00
N LEU A 76 -14.76 -0.29 10.92
CA LEU A 76 -16.16 -0.59 11.22
C LEU A 76 -17.05 0.59 10.83
N VAL A 77 -18.19 0.30 10.21
CA VAL A 77 -19.30 1.25 10.07
C VAL A 77 -20.28 0.99 11.21
N HIS A 78 -20.57 2.02 11.97
CA HIS A 78 -21.48 1.98 13.11
C HIS A 78 -22.93 2.15 12.64
N GLN A 79 -23.90 1.90 13.51
CA GLN A 79 -25.33 2.03 13.17
C GLN A 79 -25.73 3.47 12.81
N ASP A 80 -25.05 4.48 13.36
CA ASP A 80 -25.23 5.90 13.04
C ASP A 80 -24.48 6.34 11.77
N LEU A 81 -23.95 5.37 11.00
CA LEU A 81 -23.17 5.56 9.78
C LEU A 81 -21.80 6.23 9.99
N THR A 82 -21.33 6.37 11.23
CA THR A 82 -19.95 6.76 11.50
C THR A 82 -19.01 5.60 11.14
N THR A 83 -17.98 5.90 10.35
CA THR A 83 -16.93 4.94 10.01
C THR A 83 -15.71 5.19 10.90
N CYS A 84 -15.19 4.15 11.55
CA CYS A 84 -14.04 4.28 12.45
C CYS A 84 -13.00 3.20 12.20
N LEU A 85 -11.73 3.58 12.32
CA LEU A 85 -10.60 2.66 12.45
C LEU A 85 -10.44 2.26 13.92
N TRP A 86 -10.30 0.96 14.14
CA TRP A 86 -10.05 0.33 15.43
C TRP A 86 -8.77 -0.50 15.34
N THR A 87 -8.01 -0.53 16.43
CA THR A 87 -6.88 -1.45 16.56
C THR A 87 -6.81 -2.05 17.97
N THR A 88 -6.10 -3.15 18.11
CA THR A 88 -5.89 -3.80 19.40
C THR A 88 -5.07 -2.95 20.37
N THR A 89 -5.30 -3.20 21.65
CA THR A 89 -4.46 -2.70 22.75
C THR A 89 -3.38 -3.71 23.13
N SER A 90 -2.59 -3.40 24.16
CA SER A 90 -1.69 -4.38 24.80
C SER A 90 -2.42 -5.63 25.31
N THR A 91 -3.71 -5.53 25.64
CA THR A 91 -4.56 -6.70 25.91
C THR A 91 -5.04 -7.27 24.57
N PRO A 92 -4.68 -8.51 24.22
CA PRO A 92 -5.07 -9.12 22.95
C PRO A 92 -6.58 -9.07 22.73
N PHE A 93 -6.98 -8.87 21.48
CA PHE A 93 -8.37 -8.83 21.02
C PHE A 93 -9.25 -7.74 21.65
N HIS A 94 -8.69 -6.85 22.48
CA HIS A 94 -9.39 -5.67 22.99
C HIS A 94 -9.10 -4.47 22.10
N PHE A 95 -10.14 -3.91 21.50
CA PHE A 95 -10.02 -2.87 20.49
C PHE A 95 -10.29 -1.48 21.05
N VAL A 96 -9.44 -0.54 20.63
CA VAL A 96 -9.61 0.90 20.86
C VAL A 96 -9.79 1.64 19.55
N ARG A 97 -10.60 2.69 19.63
CA ARG A 97 -10.92 3.57 18.51
C ARG A 97 -9.75 4.51 18.26
N LYS A 98 -9.31 4.63 17.01
CA LYS A 98 -8.21 5.53 16.62
C LYS A 98 -8.71 6.80 15.95
N ILE A 99 -9.53 6.66 14.91
CA ILE A 99 -10.13 7.79 14.21
C ILE A 99 -11.51 7.44 13.70
N CYS A 100 -12.37 8.44 13.57
CA CYS A 100 -13.72 8.33 13.03
C CYS A 100 -14.05 9.50 12.12
N TYR A 101 -14.94 9.27 11.17
CA TYR A 101 -15.53 10.31 10.35
C TYR A 101 -16.96 9.94 9.98
N ASN A 102 -17.76 10.97 9.73
CA ASN A 102 -19.18 10.85 9.46
C ASN A 102 -19.39 10.75 7.95
N GLU A 103 -19.12 9.58 7.39
CA GLU A 103 -19.60 9.20 6.07
C GLU A 103 -19.36 7.70 5.85
N PRO A 104 -20.37 6.95 5.40
CA PRO A 104 -20.14 5.59 4.94
C PRO A 104 -19.37 5.68 3.62
N ILE A 105 -18.07 5.34 3.64
CA ILE A 105 -17.35 5.15 2.38
C ILE A 105 -18.04 4.02 1.64
N SER A 106 -18.67 4.35 0.51
CA SER A 106 -19.24 3.35 -0.38
C SER A 106 -18.10 2.55 -0.99
N GLY A 107 -18.19 1.22 -0.88
CA GLY A 107 -17.20 0.30 -1.44
C GLY A 107 -16.11 -0.17 -0.47
N SER A 108 -15.02 -0.67 -1.06
CA SER A 108 -13.89 -1.31 -0.38
C SER A 108 -12.94 -0.26 0.21
N MET A 109 -12.40 -0.55 1.40
CA MET A 109 -11.36 0.30 2.01
C MET A 109 -9.98 0.13 1.39
N LYS A 110 -9.77 -0.86 0.50
CA LYS A 110 -8.46 -1.12 -0.11
C LYS A 110 -7.83 0.10 -0.80
N SER A 111 -8.64 1.02 -1.34
CA SER A 111 -8.16 2.26 -1.97
C SER A 111 -7.98 3.43 -1.00
N ASN A 112 -8.43 3.28 0.26
CA ASN A 112 -8.51 4.36 1.24
C ASN A 112 -7.71 4.12 2.51
N ILE A 113 -7.13 2.94 2.73
CA ILE A 113 -6.24 2.69 3.86
C ILE A 113 -5.06 1.83 3.42
N HIS A 114 -3.89 2.11 3.98
CA HIS A 114 -2.68 1.31 3.87
C HIS A 114 -1.99 1.24 5.23
N ILE A 115 -1.82 0.02 5.74
CA ILE A 115 -0.97 -0.25 6.91
C ILE A 115 0.43 -0.53 6.38
N ASP A 116 1.37 0.35 6.68
CA ASP A 116 2.74 0.21 6.18
C ASP A 116 3.46 -0.87 6.98
N LYS A 117 3.79 -1.99 6.32
CA LYS A 117 4.48 -3.13 6.96
C LYS A 117 6.00 -2.92 7.09
N GLY A 118 6.54 -1.84 6.54
CA GLY A 118 7.94 -1.43 6.73
C GLY A 118 8.16 -0.69 8.04
N PHE A 119 7.12 -0.06 8.60
CA PHE A 119 7.22 0.73 9.83
C PHE A 119 6.05 0.50 10.79
N GLU A 120 6.36 0.00 11.98
CA GLU A 120 5.36 -0.10 13.06
C GLU A 120 4.78 1.27 13.40
N GLY A 121 3.45 1.32 13.57
CA GLY A 121 2.74 2.56 13.86
C GLY A 121 2.38 3.40 12.64
N GLN A 122 2.94 3.11 11.46
CA GLN A 122 2.69 3.89 10.25
C GLN A 122 1.43 3.45 9.52
N ILE A 123 0.47 4.38 9.40
CA ILE A 123 -0.80 4.14 8.70
C ILE A 123 -1.10 5.33 7.82
N TYR A 124 -1.50 5.04 6.58
CA TYR A 124 -2.06 6.03 5.67
C TYR A 124 -3.55 5.80 5.51
N MET A 125 -4.34 6.87 5.58
CA MET A 125 -5.79 6.79 5.43
C MET A 125 -6.34 8.01 4.70
N ASN A 126 -7.22 7.79 3.73
CA ASN A 126 -7.97 8.87 3.10
C ASN A 126 -9.13 9.28 4.01
N LEU A 127 -9.08 10.52 4.50
CA LEU A 127 -10.07 11.09 5.40
C LEU A 127 -10.71 12.32 4.76
N PRO A 128 -11.99 12.61 5.06
CA PRO A 128 -12.65 13.81 4.57
C PRO A 128 -12.02 15.06 5.19
N SER A 129 -11.63 16.02 4.36
CA SER A 129 -11.11 17.33 4.76
C SER A 129 -12.17 18.44 4.58
N ILE A 130 -11.75 19.70 4.69
CA ILE A 130 -12.59 20.87 4.38
C ILE A 130 -13.21 20.70 2.99
N GLY A 131 -14.53 20.92 2.89
CA GLY A 131 -15.28 20.72 1.64
C GLY A 131 -15.62 19.26 1.34
N ASN A 132 -15.42 18.34 2.28
CA ASN A 132 -15.69 16.91 2.16
C ASN A 132 -14.89 16.21 1.04
N ILE A 133 -13.75 16.78 0.68
CA ILE A 133 -12.82 16.18 -0.27
C ILE A 133 -11.96 15.19 0.52
N LEU A 134 -11.87 13.95 0.04
CA LEU A 134 -10.97 12.97 0.65
C LEU A 134 -9.51 13.36 0.38
N THR A 135 -8.72 13.47 1.44
CA THR A 135 -7.26 13.69 1.39
C THR A 135 -6.55 12.61 2.18
N THR A 136 -5.33 12.27 1.79
CA THR A 136 -4.52 11.28 2.50
C THR A 136 -3.94 11.91 3.76
N HIS A 137 -4.13 11.24 4.88
CA HIS A 137 -3.47 11.50 6.14
C HIS A 137 -2.52 10.36 6.48
N ARG A 138 -1.49 10.67 7.25
CA ARG A 138 -0.51 9.73 7.79
C ARG A 138 -0.46 9.85 9.30
N THR A 139 -0.27 8.72 9.96
CA THR A 139 0.13 8.62 11.37
C THR A 139 1.41 7.81 11.45
N THR A 140 2.20 8.03 12.49
CA THR A 140 3.39 7.24 12.85
C THR A 140 3.31 6.68 14.26
N ASP A 141 2.15 6.82 14.91
CA ASP A 141 1.93 6.51 16.33
C ASP A 141 0.64 5.69 16.52
N ASP A 142 0.40 4.75 15.61
CA ASP A 142 -0.76 3.87 15.59
C ASP A 142 -2.09 4.64 15.58
N GLY A 143 -2.14 5.77 14.89
CA GLY A 143 -3.35 6.56 14.70
C GLY A 143 -3.74 7.44 15.88
N ARG A 144 -2.79 7.84 16.74
CA ARG A 144 -3.04 8.82 17.80
C ARG A 144 -2.97 10.25 17.27
N PHE A 145 -2.02 10.57 16.38
CA PHE A 145 -1.96 11.83 15.65
C PHE A 145 -1.94 11.59 14.14
N TRP A 146 -2.61 12.47 13.39
CA TRP A 146 -2.78 12.35 11.94
C TRP A 146 -2.40 13.64 11.25
N ASP A 147 -1.36 13.57 10.41
CA ASP A 147 -0.89 14.68 9.60
C ASP A 147 -1.41 14.55 8.17
N ILE A 148 -1.73 15.68 7.54
CA ILE A 148 -2.11 15.70 6.12
C ILE A 148 -0.87 15.42 5.28
N VAL A 149 -0.96 14.43 4.40
CA VAL A 149 0.09 14.16 3.42
C VAL A 149 0.07 15.24 2.36
N LYS A 150 1.24 15.82 2.16
CA LYS A 150 1.47 16.93 1.24
C LYS A 150 2.64 16.61 0.32
N PHE A 151 2.61 17.19 -0.87
CA PHE A 151 3.73 17.14 -1.81
C PHE A 151 4.11 18.55 -2.25
N LYS A 152 5.38 18.71 -2.62
CA LYS A 152 5.89 19.93 -3.23
C LYS A 152 5.43 19.97 -4.68
N ASP A 153 4.52 20.87 -5.00
CA ASP A 153 4.19 21.19 -6.38
C ASP A 153 5.24 22.15 -6.92
N LEU A 154 5.98 21.74 -7.96
CA LEU A 154 7.04 22.54 -8.57
C LEU A 154 6.54 23.89 -9.10
N ASN A 155 5.23 24.03 -9.34
CA ASN A 155 4.62 25.25 -9.88
C ASN A 155 3.91 26.10 -8.82
N SER A 156 3.98 25.72 -7.53
CA SER A 156 3.30 26.41 -6.43
C SER A 156 4.25 26.61 -5.26
N GLU A 157 4.21 27.79 -4.64
CA GLU A 157 4.94 28.04 -3.39
C GLU A 157 4.35 27.24 -2.21
N ASN A 158 3.11 26.78 -2.34
CA ASN A 158 2.41 26.04 -1.32
C ASN A 158 2.37 24.55 -1.65
N ASP A 159 2.64 23.75 -0.62
CA ASP A 159 2.43 22.32 -0.66
C ASP A 159 0.94 21.98 -0.88
N ALA A 160 0.68 21.01 -1.75
CA ALA A 160 -0.68 20.59 -2.07
C ALA A 160 -1.03 19.26 -1.36
N PRO A 161 -2.26 19.12 -0.81
CA PRO A 161 -2.72 17.84 -0.31
C PRO A 161 -2.94 16.86 -1.46
N VAL A 162 -2.79 15.58 -1.18
CA VAL A 162 -2.97 14.51 -2.17
C VAL A 162 -3.94 13.45 -1.66
N LYS A 163 -4.66 12.82 -2.58
CA LYS A 163 -5.43 11.60 -2.32
C LYS A 163 -4.77 10.45 -3.08
N PHE A 164 -4.10 9.57 -2.35
CA PHE A 164 -3.59 8.32 -2.91
C PHE A 164 -4.72 7.31 -3.10
N ASN A 165 -4.50 6.39 -4.03
CA ASN A 165 -5.28 5.19 -4.19
C ASN A 165 -4.39 3.99 -3.88
N PHE A 166 -4.55 3.46 -2.67
CA PHE A 166 -3.71 2.39 -2.13
C PHE A 166 -3.91 1.03 -2.81
N GLU A 167 -4.93 0.85 -3.66
CA GLU A 167 -5.06 -0.37 -4.47
C GLU A 167 -3.95 -0.52 -5.51
N PHE A 168 -3.28 0.59 -5.84
CA PHE A 168 -2.13 0.59 -6.75
C PHE A 168 -0.79 0.41 -6.02
N HIS A 169 -0.77 0.46 -4.69
CA HIS A 169 0.44 0.16 -3.94
C HIS A 169 0.86 -1.28 -4.22
N ASP A 170 2.17 -1.48 -4.33
CA ASP A 170 2.76 -2.77 -4.63
C ASP A 170 3.93 -3.02 -3.68
N PRO A 171 3.78 -3.95 -2.71
CA PRO A 171 4.85 -4.25 -1.77
C PRO A 171 6.05 -4.89 -2.44
N HIS A 172 5.95 -5.31 -3.71
CA HIS A 172 7.10 -5.80 -4.48
C HIS A 172 7.80 -4.70 -5.28
N SER A 173 7.15 -3.55 -5.51
CA SER A 173 7.78 -2.41 -6.19
C SER A 173 8.88 -1.78 -5.34
N VAL A 174 8.76 -1.83 -4.00
CA VAL A 174 9.74 -1.32 -3.06
C VAL A 174 10.25 -2.45 -2.16
N PRO A 175 11.56 -2.78 -2.18
CA PRO A 175 12.10 -3.83 -1.32
C PRO A 175 11.92 -3.49 0.17
N ILE A 176 11.43 -4.47 0.95
CA ILE A 176 11.09 -4.33 2.38
C ILE A 176 12.27 -3.88 3.26
N HIS A 177 13.51 -4.07 2.80
CA HIS A 177 14.71 -3.71 3.58
C HIS A 177 15.01 -2.22 3.61
N PHE A 178 14.36 -1.42 2.78
CA PHE A 178 14.53 0.02 2.73
C PHE A 178 13.29 0.69 3.28
N GLY A 179 13.21 0.75 4.61
CA GLY A 179 12.01 1.28 5.27
C GLY A 179 11.61 2.64 4.72
N PHE A 180 12.55 3.57 4.54
CA PHE A 180 12.20 4.98 4.29
C PHE A 180 11.71 5.31 2.88
N ILE A 181 11.81 4.39 1.92
CA ILE A 181 11.33 4.61 0.56
C ILE A 181 9.94 4.03 0.44
N ASP A 182 9.03 4.79 -0.17
CA ASP A 182 7.72 4.28 -0.57
C ASP A 182 7.25 5.02 -1.84
N ILE A 183 6.45 4.32 -2.66
CA ILE A 183 5.82 4.86 -3.86
C ILE A 183 4.32 4.67 -3.77
N GLN A 184 3.60 5.79 -3.74
CA GLN A 184 2.14 5.84 -3.72
C GLN A 184 1.59 6.52 -4.96
N TYR A 185 0.33 6.27 -5.27
CA TYR A 185 -0.22 6.60 -6.59
C TYR A 185 -1.51 7.38 -6.49
N LYS A 186 -1.64 8.38 -7.37
CA LYS A 186 -2.93 8.96 -7.73
C LYS A 186 -3.36 8.41 -9.10
N LYS A 187 -4.58 7.88 -9.16
CA LYS A 187 -5.19 7.40 -10.41
C LYS A 187 -5.56 8.61 -11.29
N LEU A 188 -5.10 8.59 -12.55
CA LEU A 188 -5.55 9.52 -13.59
C LEU A 188 -6.50 8.81 -14.55
N LYS A 189 -7.11 9.56 -15.48
CA LYS A 189 -8.04 8.98 -16.49
C LYS A 189 -7.36 7.89 -17.33
N ASP A 190 -6.09 8.06 -17.62
CA ASP A 190 -5.33 7.27 -18.57
C ASP A 190 -3.85 7.13 -18.16
N GLY A 191 -3.60 6.99 -16.86
CA GLY A 191 -2.28 6.75 -16.31
C GLY A 191 -2.25 6.83 -14.80
N LEU A 192 -1.03 6.84 -14.26
CA LEU A 192 -0.74 6.98 -12.84
C LEU A 192 0.17 8.19 -12.64
N GLN A 193 -0.14 8.99 -11.63
CA GLN A 193 0.80 9.96 -11.06
C GLN A 193 1.43 9.30 -9.83
N PRO A 194 2.69 8.82 -9.91
CA PRO A 194 3.38 8.28 -8.76
C PRO A 194 3.93 9.43 -7.91
N PHE A 195 4.08 9.16 -6.62
CA PHE A 195 4.73 10.02 -5.65
C PHE A 195 5.72 9.17 -4.87
N LEU A 196 6.95 9.66 -4.76
CA LEU A 196 8.04 9.01 -4.04
C LEU A 196 8.27 9.73 -2.72
N THR A 197 8.39 8.96 -1.65
CA THR A 197 9.03 9.42 -0.42
C THR A 197 10.38 8.72 -0.24
N THR A 198 11.30 9.40 0.43
CA THR A 198 12.62 8.85 0.83
C THR A 198 12.91 9.07 2.31
N ASP A 199 11.92 9.60 3.05
CA ASP A 199 12.00 9.96 4.46
C ASP A 199 10.85 9.30 5.26
N GLY A 200 10.36 8.14 4.81
CA GLY A 200 9.27 7.42 5.46
C GLY A 200 7.91 8.10 5.34
N GLY A 201 7.73 9.02 4.38
CA GLY A 201 6.47 9.68 4.09
C GLY A 201 6.27 11.03 4.78
N HIS A 202 7.33 11.66 5.27
CA HIS A 202 7.28 13.05 5.76
C HIS A 202 7.19 14.05 4.60
N SER A 203 7.88 13.76 3.50
CA SER A 203 7.78 14.49 2.25
C SER A 203 7.52 13.55 1.08
N TRP A 204 6.76 14.05 0.11
CA TRP A 204 6.43 13.33 -1.11
C TRP A 204 6.79 14.19 -2.32
N ASN A 205 7.49 13.59 -3.27
CA ASN A 205 7.89 14.22 -4.50
C ASN A 205 7.14 13.58 -5.67
N PRO A 206 6.48 14.37 -6.53
CA PRO A 206 5.83 13.83 -7.72
C PRO A 206 6.87 13.27 -8.69
N MET A 207 6.60 12.08 -9.20
CA MET A 207 7.38 11.44 -10.28
C MET A 207 6.76 11.79 -11.64
N PRO A 208 7.44 11.54 -12.77
CA PRO A 208 6.80 11.63 -14.09
C PRO A 208 5.51 10.80 -14.15
N ILE A 209 4.53 11.25 -14.94
CA ILE A 209 3.29 10.51 -15.17
C ILE A 209 3.58 9.25 -16.00
N THR A 210 3.04 8.13 -15.57
CA THR A 210 3.36 6.80 -16.09
C THR A 210 2.13 6.06 -16.58
N ALA A 211 2.32 5.11 -17.50
CA ALA A 211 1.25 4.21 -17.91
C ALA A 211 0.99 3.12 -16.86
N ILE A 212 2.04 2.71 -16.14
CA ILE A 212 2.06 1.60 -15.20
C ILE A 212 2.98 1.89 -14.02
N ARG A 213 2.96 1.02 -13.00
CA ARG A 213 3.77 1.17 -11.79
C ARG A 213 5.29 1.20 -12.12
N PRO A 214 6.05 2.14 -11.54
CA PRO A 214 7.50 2.12 -11.58
C PRO A 214 8.09 0.86 -10.95
N ILE A 215 9.31 0.55 -11.34
CA ILE A 215 10.13 -0.54 -10.81
C ILE A 215 11.39 0.06 -10.21
N LEU A 216 11.77 -0.44 -9.03
CA LEU A 216 13.08 -0.18 -8.42
C LEU A 216 14.06 -1.30 -8.80
N LEU A 217 15.25 -0.90 -9.24
CA LEU A 217 16.37 -1.77 -9.61
C LEU A 217 17.59 -1.45 -8.75
N ASN A 218 18.54 -2.39 -8.70
CA ASN A 218 19.80 -2.25 -7.97
C ASN A 218 19.64 -1.71 -6.55
N TYR A 219 18.88 -2.39 -5.70
CA TYR A 219 18.65 -1.92 -4.32
C TYR A 219 18.22 -0.44 -4.26
N GLU A 220 17.24 -0.06 -5.09
CA GLU A 220 16.64 1.30 -5.16
C GLU A 220 17.53 2.40 -5.76
N THR A 221 18.67 2.03 -6.31
CA THR A 221 19.56 3.00 -6.97
C THR A 221 18.99 3.49 -8.29
N VAL A 222 18.17 2.67 -8.98
CA VAL A 222 17.47 3.09 -10.20
C VAL A 222 15.98 2.99 -10.01
N ILE A 223 15.29 4.08 -10.31
CA ILE A 223 13.83 4.10 -10.47
C ILE A 223 13.55 4.12 -11.96
N LEU A 224 12.81 3.14 -12.47
CA LEU A 224 12.44 3.03 -13.87
C LEU A 224 10.92 3.08 -14.04
N SER A 225 10.45 3.82 -15.03
CA SER A 225 9.04 3.84 -15.38
C SER A 225 8.84 3.99 -16.89
N ILE A 226 7.64 3.63 -17.37
CA ILE A 226 7.24 3.83 -18.77
C ILE A 226 6.32 5.04 -18.85
N ASN A 227 6.60 5.93 -19.81
CA ASN A 227 5.75 7.09 -20.09
C ASN A 227 4.30 6.69 -20.32
N ARG A 228 3.38 7.60 -19.99
CA ARG A 228 1.94 7.42 -20.22
C ARG A 228 1.57 7.04 -21.66
N ASP A 229 2.25 7.63 -22.64
CA ASP A 229 2.03 7.37 -24.07
C ASP A 229 2.78 6.14 -24.60
N LEU A 230 3.48 5.41 -23.73
CA LEU A 230 4.30 4.25 -24.06
C LEU A 230 5.39 4.53 -25.09
N SER A 231 5.80 5.79 -25.31
CA SER A 231 6.84 6.14 -26.31
C SER A 231 8.27 6.00 -25.78
N ALA A 232 8.44 6.12 -24.47
CA ALA A 232 9.73 6.20 -23.81
C ALA A 232 9.70 5.61 -22.41
N ILE A 233 10.88 5.33 -21.88
CA ILE A 233 11.09 5.14 -20.45
C ILE A 233 11.59 6.42 -19.81
N ASN A 234 11.23 6.62 -18.54
CA ASN A 234 11.93 7.54 -17.67
C ASN A 234 12.70 6.76 -16.62
N TYR A 235 13.90 7.22 -16.30
CA TYR A 235 14.69 6.65 -15.23
C TYR A 235 15.38 7.74 -14.40
N SER A 236 15.65 7.42 -13.15
CA SER A 236 16.36 8.27 -12.19
C SER A 236 17.41 7.44 -11.46
N TYR A 237 18.58 8.03 -11.22
CA TYR A 237 19.68 7.44 -10.43
C TYR A 237 19.89 8.10 -9.07
N ASP A 238 19.09 9.12 -8.75
CA ASP A 238 19.28 10.02 -7.61
C ASP A 238 18.00 10.13 -6.78
N LYS A 239 17.35 8.97 -6.58
CA LYS A 239 16.11 8.83 -5.80
C LYS A 239 15.00 9.76 -6.27
N GLY A 240 14.83 9.88 -7.58
CA GLY A 240 13.74 10.63 -8.21
C GLY A 240 13.93 12.14 -8.23
N THR A 241 15.13 12.64 -7.94
CA THR A 241 15.44 14.09 -7.99
C THR A 241 15.55 14.56 -9.44
N THR A 242 16.27 13.81 -10.29
CA THR A 242 16.39 14.06 -11.72
C THR A 242 15.87 12.88 -12.53
N TRP A 243 15.21 13.20 -13.64
CA TRP A 243 14.57 12.24 -14.53
C TRP A 243 15.15 12.35 -15.94
N LEU A 244 15.65 11.23 -16.44
CA LEU A 244 16.15 11.08 -17.81
C LEU A 244 15.15 10.28 -18.63
N THR A 245 14.87 10.74 -19.85
CA THR A 245 13.93 10.09 -20.77
C THR A 245 14.68 9.44 -21.92
N HIS A 246 14.39 8.18 -22.21
CA HIS A 246 14.92 7.46 -23.36
C HIS A 246 13.79 6.91 -24.23
N LYS A 247 13.70 7.40 -25.47
CA LYS A 247 12.72 6.93 -26.45
C LYS A 247 13.01 5.49 -26.83
N LEU A 248 12.06 4.61 -26.56
CA LEU A 248 12.15 3.18 -26.89
C LEU A 248 11.36 2.83 -28.14
N PHE A 249 10.27 3.56 -28.37
CA PHE A 249 9.28 3.21 -29.37
C PHE A 249 9.04 4.40 -30.30
N THR A 250 9.14 4.17 -31.60
CA THR A 250 8.94 5.19 -32.64
C THR A 250 7.49 5.27 -33.12
N LYS A 251 6.68 4.23 -32.85
CA LYS A 251 5.27 4.10 -33.21
C LYS A 251 4.40 3.85 -31.97
N SER A 252 3.09 3.88 -32.12
CA SER A 252 2.15 3.45 -31.08
C SER A 252 2.33 1.97 -30.77
N HIS A 253 2.46 1.62 -29.48
CA HIS A 253 2.61 0.26 -29.00
C HIS A 253 1.60 -0.04 -27.89
N SER A 254 1.21 -1.30 -27.78
CA SER A 254 0.56 -1.85 -26.58
C SER A 254 1.59 -2.50 -25.68
N LEU A 255 1.48 -2.28 -24.37
CA LEU A 255 2.35 -2.86 -23.35
C LEU A 255 1.71 -4.11 -22.76
N TYR A 256 2.39 -5.25 -22.85
CA TYR A 256 1.94 -6.53 -22.29
C TYR A 256 2.66 -6.89 -21.00
N HIS A 257 3.94 -6.55 -20.89
CA HIS A 257 4.74 -6.84 -19.70
C HIS A 257 5.81 -5.77 -19.47
N PHE A 258 6.01 -5.44 -18.21
CA PHE A 258 7.12 -4.64 -17.71
C PHE A 258 7.47 -5.18 -16.33
N GLY A 259 8.66 -5.78 -16.20
CA GLY A 259 9.01 -6.51 -15.00
C GLY A 259 10.51 -6.76 -14.91
N ARG A 260 10.99 -6.90 -13.67
CA ARG A 260 12.35 -7.38 -13.40
C ARG A 260 12.49 -8.84 -13.85
N LEU A 261 13.64 -9.20 -14.37
CA LEU A 261 13.99 -10.60 -14.56
C LEU A 261 14.26 -11.24 -13.18
N SER A 262 13.85 -12.48 -12.97
CA SER A 262 13.91 -13.12 -11.64
C SER A 262 15.33 -13.40 -11.14
N ASP A 263 16.29 -13.50 -12.05
CA ASP A 263 17.68 -13.84 -11.81
C ASP A 263 18.61 -12.63 -11.65
N THR A 264 18.09 -11.40 -11.80
CA THR A 264 18.88 -10.17 -11.70
C THR A 264 18.03 -8.95 -11.31
N ASP A 265 18.58 -8.08 -10.46
CA ASP A 265 17.94 -6.81 -10.11
C ASP A 265 18.37 -5.63 -11.01
N LEU A 266 19.14 -5.89 -12.08
CA LEU A 266 19.68 -4.89 -13.01
C LEU A 266 19.03 -4.94 -14.39
N LYS A 267 18.18 -5.93 -14.66
CA LYS A 267 17.56 -6.10 -15.98
C LYS A 267 16.05 -6.12 -15.92
N VAL A 268 15.46 -5.49 -16.93
CA VAL A 268 14.01 -5.37 -17.07
C VAL A 268 13.58 -5.91 -18.41
N LEU A 269 12.59 -6.78 -18.39
CA LEU A 269 11.91 -7.26 -19.58
C LEU A 269 10.72 -6.35 -19.89
N ILE A 270 10.66 -5.91 -21.15
CA ILE A 270 9.53 -5.19 -21.71
C ILE A 270 8.99 -6.02 -22.87
N VAL A 271 7.71 -6.37 -22.81
CA VAL A 271 7.01 -7.05 -23.90
C VAL A 271 5.95 -6.11 -24.48
N THR A 272 6.08 -5.79 -25.76
CA THR A 272 5.17 -4.88 -26.46
C THR A 272 4.69 -5.48 -27.78
N ARG A 273 3.64 -4.87 -28.36
CA ARG A 273 3.19 -5.12 -29.73
C ARG A 273 2.95 -3.79 -30.42
N GLY A 274 3.48 -3.60 -31.61
CA GLY A 274 3.16 -2.42 -32.43
C GLY A 274 1.69 -2.43 -32.82
N SER A 275 1.08 -1.26 -32.99
CA SER A 275 -0.34 -1.18 -33.42
C SER A 275 -0.59 -1.74 -34.82
N GLU A 276 0.45 -1.80 -35.65
CA GLU A 276 0.41 -2.30 -37.03
C GLU A 276 1.11 -3.66 -37.19
N ASP A 277 1.67 -4.21 -36.09
CA ASP A 277 2.47 -5.42 -36.10
C ASP A 277 1.71 -6.56 -35.40
N ASP A 278 1.75 -7.75 -35.99
CA ASP A 278 1.17 -8.95 -35.36
C ASP A 278 2.12 -9.68 -34.42
N GLU A 279 3.39 -9.25 -34.36
CA GLU A 279 4.43 -9.88 -33.57
C GLU A 279 4.63 -9.21 -32.20
N LEU A 280 4.89 -10.04 -31.19
CA LEU A 280 5.33 -9.57 -29.88
C LEU A 280 6.82 -9.26 -29.92
N ARG A 281 7.18 -8.05 -29.48
CA ARG A 281 8.57 -7.63 -29.31
C ARG A 281 8.98 -7.79 -27.86
N PHE A 282 10.09 -8.51 -27.65
CA PHE A 282 10.74 -8.66 -26.35
C PHE A 282 11.98 -7.77 -26.32
N SER A 283 12.03 -6.84 -25.37
CA SER A 283 13.15 -5.93 -25.18
C SER A 283 13.69 -6.08 -23.78
N ILE A 284 15.01 -6.24 -23.65
CA ILE A 284 15.69 -6.29 -22.36
C ILE A 284 16.45 -4.99 -22.18
N LEU A 285 16.16 -4.29 -21.10
CA LEU A 285 16.97 -3.16 -20.64
C LEU A 285 17.99 -3.68 -19.64
N ASP A 286 19.27 -3.42 -19.90
CA ASP A 286 20.38 -3.89 -19.07
C ASP A 286 21.12 -2.71 -18.44
N PHE A 287 20.94 -2.54 -17.12
CA PHE A 287 21.59 -1.48 -16.35
C PHE A 287 22.97 -1.90 -15.80
N SER A 288 23.45 -3.12 -16.08
CA SER A 288 24.70 -3.65 -15.53
C SER A 288 25.92 -2.78 -15.86
N ASN A 289 25.95 -2.18 -17.05
CA ASN A 289 27.07 -1.37 -17.50
C ASN A 289 27.27 -0.10 -16.66
N ILE A 290 26.19 0.45 -16.09
CA ILE A 290 26.25 1.67 -15.26
C ILE A 290 26.93 1.37 -13.92
N PHE A 291 26.70 0.17 -13.37
CA PHE A 291 27.23 -0.23 -12.06
C PHE A 291 28.57 -0.96 -12.13
N SER A 292 28.97 -1.42 -13.32
CA SER A 292 30.25 -2.10 -13.56
C SER A 292 31.48 -1.28 -13.14
N LEU A 293 31.38 0.06 -13.14
CA LEU A 293 32.46 0.97 -12.76
C LEU A 293 32.47 1.31 -11.25
N TYR A 294 31.33 1.23 -10.56
CA TYR A 294 31.18 1.67 -9.16
C TYR A 294 31.63 0.64 -8.13
N ALA A 295 31.64 -0.66 -8.47
CA ALA A 295 32.07 -1.73 -7.56
C ALA A 295 33.56 -1.65 -7.17
N PHE A 296 34.37 -0.83 -7.86
CA PHE A 296 35.80 -0.70 -7.58
C PHE A 296 36.19 0.48 -6.67
N TYR A 297 35.32 1.46 -6.39
CA TYR A 297 35.78 2.73 -5.77
C TYR A 297 35.08 3.23 -4.49
N HIS A 298 33.94 2.69 -4.06
CA HIS A 298 33.29 3.19 -2.83
C HIS A 298 32.95 2.09 -1.82
N ARG A 299 33.91 1.84 -0.90
CA ARG A 299 33.58 1.41 0.47
C ARG A 299 32.76 2.51 1.13
N PHE A 300 31.60 2.16 1.67
CA PHE A 300 30.78 3.05 2.51
C PHE A 300 31.60 3.60 3.67
N ARG A 301 31.54 4.91 3.87
CA ARG A 301 32.06 5.59 5.06
C ARG A 301 30.93 5.59 6.08
N VAL A 302 31.02 4.72 7.08
CA VAL A 302 30.19 4.82 8.28
C VAL A 302 30.68 6.05 9.05
N GLN A 303 29.89 7.12 9.08
CA GLN A 303 30.02 8.13 10.12
C GLN A 303 29.16 7.67 11.29
N ASN A 304 29.83 7.23 12.35
CA ASN A 304 29.22 7.14 13.66
C ASN A 304 29.16 8.57 14.23
N GLU A 305 27.95 9.04 14.55
CA GLU A 305 27.75 9.97 15.66
C GLU A 305 27.20 9.18 16.85
#